data_AF-A0ABD0PRV7-F1
#
_entry.id   AF-A0ABD0PRV7-F1
#
_cell.length_a   1.000
_cell.length_b   1.000
_cell.length_c   1.000
_cell.angle_alpha   90.00
_cell.angle_beta   90.00
_cell.angle_gamma   90.00
#
_symmetry.space_group_name_H-M   'P 1'
#
loop_
_entity.id
_entity.type
_entity.pdbx_description
1 polymer ?
#
loop_
_entity_poly.entity_id
_entity_poly.type
_entity_poly.pdbx_seq_one_letter_code
_entity_poly.pdbx_strand_id
1 'polypeptide(L)' 'MKFVAHAVSFTIFLGLLVLNASDRFEGVKNLPNETITDHPRQVFRVKTTQFSWTELLIMKWVLGKAW' A
#
# COMPACT_ATOMS: atom_id res chain seq x y z
N MET A 1 19.50 8.71 22.39
CA MET A 1 19.33 8.04 21.06
C MET A 1 18.05 7.21 20.93
N LYS A 2 17.58 6.48 21.95
CA LYS A 2 16.39 5.59 21.85
C LYS A 2 15.12 6.30 21.40
N PHE A 3 14.79 7.46 22.00
CA PHE A 3 13.62 8.26 21.62
C PHE A 3 13.64 8.67 20.14
N VAL A 4 14.79 9.18 19.68
CA VAL A 4 14.97 9.59 18.28
C VAL A 4 14.74 8.43 17.31
N ALA A 5 15.28 7.25 17.62
CA ALA A 5 15.07 6.06 16.78
C ALA A 5 13.58 5.68 16.66
N HIS A 6 12.81 5.79 17.74
CA HIS A 6 11.37 5.52 17.71
C HIS A 6 10.60 6.57 16.90
N ALA A 7 10.92 7.85 17.07
CA ALA A 7 10.30 8.94 16.32
C ALA A 7 10.55 8.82 14.81
N VAL A 8 11.77 8.48 14.41
CA VAL A 8 12.13 8.25 13.00
C VAL A 8 11.38 7.04 12.44
N SER A 9 11.33 5.92 13.18
CA SER A 9 10.58 4.74 12.76
C SER A 9 9.10 5.04 12.51
N PHE A 10 8.46 5.82 13.39
CA PHE A 10 7.08 6.24 13.22
C PHE A 10 6.89 7.18 12.02
N THR A 11 7.82 8.11 11.81
CA THR A 11 7.77 9.02 10.65
C THR A 11 7.87 8.27 9.32
N ILE A 12 8.75 7.26 9.24
CA ILE A 12 8.86 6.38 8.07
C ILE A 12 7.56 5.62 7.83
N PHE A 13 6.93 5.11 8.90
CA PHE A 13 5.64 4.42 8.78
C PHE A 13 4.55 5.33 8.18
N LEU A 14 4.45 6.59 8.63
CA LEU A 14 3.53 7.56 8.02
C LEU A 14 3.86 7.80 6.54
N GLY A 15 5.15 7.91 6.19
CA GLY A 15 5.59 8.01 4.80
C GLY A 15 5.16 6.82 3.95
N LEU A 16 5.25 5.59 4.47
CA LEU A 16 4.79 4.37 3.78
C LEU A 16 3.28 4.40 3.52
N LEU A 17 2.47 4.89 4.47
CA LEU A 17 1.03 5.06 4.28
C LEU A 17 0.71 6.07 3.16
N VAL A 18 1.41 7.21 3.14
CA VAL A 18 1.25 8.22 2.09
C VAL A 18 1.66 7.67 0.73
N LEU A 19 2.79 6.97 0.64
CA LEU A 19 3.25 6.33 -0.60
C LEU A 19 2.28 5.26 -1.10
N ASN A 20 1.67 4.48 -0.19
CA ASN A 20 0.66 3.49 -0.57
C ASN A 20 -0.60 4.12 -1.18
N ALA A 21 -0.97 5.34 -0.76
CA ALA A 21 -2.11 6.08 -1.30
C ALA A 21 -1.76 6.98 -2.51
N SER A 22 -0.48 7.07 -2.87
CA SER A 22 0.02 8.09 -3.81
C SER A 22 -0.43 7.91 -5.25
N ASP A 23 -0.80 6.68 -5.65
CA ASP A 23 -1.30 6.33 -6.98
C ASP A 23 -2.59 7.08 -7.36
N ARG A 24 -3.31 7.62 -6.37
CA ARG A 24 -4.64 8.22 -6.53
C ARG A 24 -4.68 9.73 -6.28
N PHE A 25 -3.54 10.39 -6.09
CA PHE A 25 -3.51 11.82 -5.77
C PHE A 25 -4.07 12.71 -6.89
N GLU A 26 -3.90 12.31 -8.15
CA GLU A 26 -4.48 13.00 -9.31
C GLU A 26 -5.87 12.44 -9.70
N GLY A 27 -6.45 11.59 -8.86
CA GLY A 27 -7.69 10.86 -9.15
C GLY A 27 -7.46 9.51 -9.83
N VAL A 28 -8.54 8.84 -10.21
CA VAL A 28 -8.54 7.52 -10.84
C VAL A 28 -8.83 7.65 -12.33
N LYS A 29 -8.05 6.95 -13.17
CA LYS A 29 -8.13 7.09 -14.63
C LYS A 29 -9.36 6.43 -15.27
N ASN A 30 -9.88 5.36 -14.67
CA ASN A 30 -10.94 4.54 -15.25
C ASN A 30 -12.25 4.73 -14.46
N LEU A 31 -13.38 4.49 -15.13
CA LEU A 31 -14.67 4.54 -14.44
C LEU A 31 -14.86 3.29 -13.55
N PRO A 32 -15.61 3.38 -12.44
CA PRO A 32 -15.82 2.25 -11.52
C PRO A 32 -16.55 1.04 -12.14
N ASN A 33 -17.27 1.22 -13.25
CA ASN A 33 -18.00 0.17 -13.97
C ASN A 33 -17.18 -0.49 -15.08
N GLU A 34 -15.95 -0.03 -15.34
CA GLU A 34 -15.04 -0.61 -16.32
C GLU A 34 -14.09 -1.63 -15.68
N THR A 35 -13.79 -2.72 -16.40
CA THR A 35 -12.85 -3.74 -15.93
C THR A 35 -11.70 -3.86 -16.91
N ILE A 36 -10.46 -3.82 -16.39
CA ILE A 36 -9.24 -3.85 -17.20
C ILE A 36 -8.33 -4.97 -16.68
N THR A 37 -8.11 -5.97 -17.52
CA THR A 37 -7.18 -7.07 -17.27
C THR A 37 -5.90 -6.90 -18.08
N ASP A 38 -4.81 -7.47 -17.60
CA ASP A 38 -3.51 -7.43 -18.28
C ASP A 38 -3.45 -8.46 -19.42
N HIS A 39 -4.21 -9.56 -19.29
CA HIS A 39 -4.36 -10.58 -20.32
C HIS A 39 -5.75 -11.23 -20.30
N PRO A 40 -6.22 -11.84 -21.41
CA PRO A 40 -7.61 -12.32 -21.55
C PRO A 40 -8.02 -13.38 -20.52
N ARG A 41 -7.07 -14.18 -20.02
CA ARG A 41 -7.32 -15.25 -19.03
C ARG A 41 -7.25 -14.79 -17.56
N GLN A 42 -6.99 -13.50 -17.28
CA GLN A 42 -6.84 -13.00 -15.92
C GLN A 42 -8.23 -12.76 -15.31
N VAL A 43 -8.44 -13.22 -14.08
CA VAL A 43 -9.64 -12.85 -13.31
C VAL A 43 -9.43 -11.46 -12.73
N PHE A 44 -10.29 -10.49 -13.09
CA PHE A 44 -10.17 -9.09 -12.69
C PHE A 44 -9.99 -8.91 -11.16
N ARG A 45 -10.70 -9.70 -10.35
CA ARG A 45 -10.61 -9.61 -8.89
C ARG A 45 -9.18 -9.84 -8.36
N VAL A 46 -8.42 -10.75 -8.98
CA VAL A 46 -7.02 -11.04 -8.59
C VAL A 46 -6.16 -9.79 -8.74
N LYS A 47 -6.35 -9.01 -9.81
CA LYS A 47 -5.61 -7.77 -10.04
C LYS A 47 -5.90 -6.70 -8.98
N THR A 48 -7.15 -6.61 -8.52
CA THR A 48 -7.60 -5.58 -7.56
C THR A 48 -7.29 -5.89 -6.09
N THR A 49 -6.99 -7.14 -5.73
CA THR A 49 -6.81 -7.56 -4.33
C THR A 49 -5.45 -8.18 -4.03
N GLN A 50 -4.51 -8.14 -4.97
CA GLN A 50 -3.13 -8.57 -4.73
C GLN A 50 -2.38 -7.59 -3.83
N PHE A 51 -1.44 -8.10 -3.05
CA PHE A 51 -0.59 -7.26 -2.22
C PHE A 51 0.56 -6.64 -3.00
N SER A 52 0.81 -5.37 -2.74
CA SER A 52 2.01 -4.62 -3.10
C SER A 52 3.10 -4.79 -2.05
N TRP A 53 4.34 -4.47 -2.44
CA TRP A 53 5.48 -4.46 -1.52
C TRP A 53 5.29 -3.47 -0.36
N THR A 54 4.69 -2.31 -0.64
CA THR A 54 4.43 -1.29 0.39
C THR A 54 3.47 -1.80 1.46
N GLU A 55 2.43 -2.55 1.07
CA GLU A 55 1.50 -3.18 2.02
C GLU A 55 2.18 -4.25 2.87
N LEU A 56 3.08 -5.05 2.29
CA LEU A 56 3.85 -6.04 3.06
C LEU A 56 4.78 -5.38 4.10
N LEU A 57 5.37 -4.22 3.79
CA LEU A 57 6.17 -3.45 4.74
C LEU A 57 5.31 -2.87 5.87
N ILE A 58 4.12 -2.35 5.54
CA ILE A 58 3.14 -1.85 6.51
C ILE A 58 2.71 -3.00 7.45
N MET A 59 2.39 -4.18 6.90
CA MET A 59 2.03 -5.35 7.70
C MET A 59 3.14 -5.76 8.66
N LYS A 60 4.40 -5.83 8.18
CA LYS A 60 5.55 -6.14 9.05
C LYS A 60 5.71 -5.12 10.17
N TRP A 61 5.55 -3.83 9.87
CA TRP A 61 5.67 -2.77 10.88
C TRP A 61 4.57 -2.88 11.94
N VAL A 62 3.31 -3.12 11.53
CA VAL A 62 2.17 -3.31 12.44
C VAL A 62 2.37 -4.54 13.34
N LEU A 63 2.77 -5.68 12.77
CA LEU A 63 3.06 -6.89 13.54
C LEU A 63 4.17 -6.64 14.57
N GLY A 64 5.22 -5.92 14.20
CA GLY A 64 6.31 -5.56 15.11
C GLY A 64 5.93 -4.54 16.19
N LYS A 65 4.78 -3.86 16.10
CA LYS A 65 4.22 -3.01 17.17
C LYS A 65 3.25 -3.77 18.07
N ALA A 66 2.58 -4.78 17.54
CA ALA A 66 1.65 -5.62 18.28
C ALA A 66 2.38 -6.67 19.14
N TRP A 67 3.57 -7.09 18.71
CA TRP A 67 4.52 -7.89 19.49
C TRP A 67 5.22 -7.04 20.56
#